data_AF-A0A5D2RP24-F1
#
_entry.id   AF-A0A5D2RP24-F1
#
_cell.length_a   1.000
_cell.length_b   1.000
_cell.length_c   1.000
_cell.angle_alpha   90.00
_cell.angle_beta   90.00
_cell.angle_gamma   90.00
#
_symmetry.space_group_name_H-M   'P 1'
#
loop_
_entity.id
_entity.type
_entity.pdbx_description
1 polymer ?
#
loop_
_entity_poly.entity_id
_entity_poly.type
_entity_poly.pdbx_seq_one_letter_code
_entity_poly.pdbx_strand_id
1 'polypeptide(L)'
;MELRTFHHHLLQVFMLLFLISNCYARFVVEKNSLTVTLPEKIKGTHDSAIGNFGIPQYGGSMAGVVVYPEENQKACKSFDDFGISLKSKPGSLPTFVLVDRGGLECTASRCFCCACCG
;
A
#
# COMPACT_ATOMS: atom_id res chain seq x y z
N MET A 1 18.20 44.46 16.30
CA MET A 1 18.67 43.06 16.18
C MET A 1 17.49 42.10 16.14
N GLU A 2 16.37 42.43 16.78
CA GLU A 2 15.10 41.67 16.79
C GLU A 2 14.49 41.29 15.43
N LEU A 3 14.49 42.19 14.43
CA LEU A 3 13.78 41.97 13.16
C LEU A 3 14.41 40.85 12.30
N ARG A 4 15.75 40.70 12.39
CA ARG A 4 16.49 39.68 11.63
C ARG A 4 16.27 38.28 12.21
N THR A 5 16.19 38.19 13.53
CA THR A 5 15.90 36.95 14.27
C THR A 5 14.47 36.49 14.02
N PHE A 6 13.50 37.41 13.98
CA PHE A 6 12.10 37.12 13.67
C PHE A 6 11.92 36.56 12.25
N HIS A 7 12.60 37.15 11.27
CA HIS A 7 12.58 36.65 9.89
C HIS A 7 13.22 35.26 9.76
N HIS A 8 14.30 34.99 10.49
CA HIS A 8 14.92 33.67 10.53
C HIS A 8 14.00 32.59 11.14
N HIS A 9 13.30 32.91 12.23
CA HIS A 9 12.34 31.99 12.83
C HIS A 9 11.13 31.74 11.92
N LEU A 10 10.64 32.77 11.23
CA LEU A 10 9.58 32.62 10.23
C LEU A 10 10.03 31.70 9.08
N LEU A 11 11.27 31.88 8.59
CA LEU A 11 11.85 31.04 7.54
C LEU A 11 12.04 29.59 8.02
N GLN A 12 12.48 29.39 9.26
CA GLN A 12 12.63 28.05 9.86
C GLN A 12 11.28 27.34 10.01
N VAL A 13 10.25 28.05 10.48
CA VAL A 13 8.89 27.50 10.61
C VAL A 13 8.32 27.15 9.23
N PHE A 14 8.53 28.01 8.23
CA PHE A 14 8.13 27.75 6.85
C PHE A 14 8.82 26.50 6.27
N MET A 15 10.14 26.36 6.47
CA MET A 15 10.87 25.17 6.04
C MET A 15 10.41 23.90 6.77
N LEU A 16 10.10 23.98 8.07
CA LEU A 16 9.54 22.87 8.85
C LEU A 16 8.15 22.45 8.33
N LEU A 17 7.30 23.40 7.93
CA LEU A 17 6.00 23.14 7.31
C LEU A 17 6.12 22.43 5.95
N PHE A 18 7.12 22.75 5.14
CA PHE A 18 7.38 22.07 3.86
C PHE A 18 7.90 20.64 4.01
N LEU A 19 8.55 20.33 5.13
CA LEU A 19 9.05 18.98 5.42
C LEU A 19 7.94 18.02 5.86
N ILE A 20 6.74 18.53 6.18
CA ILE A 20 5.53 17.73 6.36
C ILE A 20 5.02 17.37 4.96
N SER A 21 5.79 16.55 4.25
CA SER A 21 5.39 15.95 2.99
C SER A 21 4.20 15.05 3.28
N ASN A 22 3.03 15.44 2.78
CA ASN A 22 1.89 14.54 2.73
C ASN A 22 2.28 13.38 1.81
N CYS A 23 2.30 12.16 2.33
CA CYS A 23 2.44 10.97 1.50
C CYS A 23 1.20 10.93 0.58
N TYR A 24 1.35 11.37 -0.67
CA TYR A 24 0.29 11.36 -1.68
C TYR A 24 0.12 9.93 -2.23
N ALA A 25 -0.20 8.99 -1.34
CA ALA A 25 -0.69 7.68 -1.73
C ALA A 25 -2.16 7.84 -2.14
N ARG A 26 -2.45 7.65 -3.42
CA ARG A 26 -3.80 7.70 -3.97
C ARG A 26 -4.12 6.38 -4.62
N PHE A 27 -5.36 5.95 -4.41
CA PHE A 27 -5.92 4.80 -5.10
C PHE A 27 -6.78 5.30 -6.25
N VAL A 28 -6.47 4.83 -7.46
CA VAL A 28 -7.23 5.11 -8.67
C VAL A 28 -8.05 3.89 -9.01
N VAL A 29 -9.37 4.06 -9.13
CA VAL A 29 -10.28 2.96 -9.49
C VAL A 29 -10.11 2.64 -10.96
N GLU A 30 -9.78 1.39 -11.25
CA GLU A 30 -9.69 0.84 -12.60
C GLU A 30 -10.67 -0.31 -12.79
N LYS A 31 -11.31 -0.33 -13.97
CA LYS A 31 -12.29 -1.35 -14.34
C LYS A 31 -11.60 -2.57 -14.94
N ASN A 32 -12.03 -3.77 -14.55
CA ASN A 32 -11.46 -5.05 -15.02
C ASN A 32 -9.94 -5.20 -14.82
N SER A 33 -9.36 -4.55 -13.81
CA SER A 33 -7.91 -4.52 -13.58
C SER A 33 -7.39 -5.69 -12.75
N LEU A 34 -8.27 -6.41 -12.05
CA LEU A 34 -7.93 -7.61 -11.29
C LEU A 34 -8.60 -8.83 -11.91
N THR A 35 -7.82 -9.86 -12.25
CA THR A 35 -8.34 -11.12 -12.78
C THR A 35 -8.05 -12.27 -11.83
N VAL A 36 -9.11 -12.93 -11.36
CA VAL A 36 -9.00 -14.17 -10.59
C VAL A 36 -9.04 -15.33 -11.57
N THR A 37 -7.96 -16.10 -11.64
CA THR A 37 -7.85 -17.26 -12.54
C THR A 37 -8.41 -18.54 -11.91
N LEU A 38 -8.26 -18.69 -10.59
CA LEU A 38 -8.64 -19.86 -9.80
C LEU A 38 -9.00 -19.46 -8.36
N PRO A 39 -9.86 -20.25 -7.66
CA PRO A 39 -10.65 -21.40 -8.15
C PRO A 39 -11.85 -20.97 -9.02
N GLU A 40 -12.42 -21.89 -9.81
CA GLU A 40 -13.48 -21.58 -10.79
C GLU A 40 -14.70 -20.84 -10.22
N LYS A 41 -15.05 -21.12 -8.96
CA LYS A 41 -16.18 -20.48 -8.26
C LYS A 41 -16.10 -18.95 -8.24
N ILE A 42 -14.90 -18.39 -8.20
CA ILE A 42 -14.66 -16.94 -8.11
C ILE A 42 -13.85 -16.43 -9.31
N LYS A 43 -13.74 -17.24 -10.37
CA LYS A 43 -13.00 -16.88 -11.57
C LYS A 43 -13.73 -15.74 -12.30
N GLY A 44 -12.98 -14.72 -12.68
CA GLY A 44 -13.54 -13.55 -13.35
C GLY A 44 -12.63 -12.34 -13.31
N THR A 45 -13.06 -11.28 -14.00
CA THR A 45 -12.46 -9.95 -13.90
C THR A 45 -13.26 -9.10 -12.93
N HIS A 46 -12.55 -8.35 -12.09
CA HIS A 46 -13.10 -7.50 -11.05
C HIS A 46 -12.49 -6.10 -11.13
N ASP A 47 -13.26 -5.14 -10.64
CA ASP A 47 -12.79 -3.77 -10.50
C ASP A 47 -11.90 -3.65 -9.26
N SER A 48 -10.84 -2.87 -9.39
CA SER A 48 -9.89 -2.67 -8.31
C SER A 48 -9.36 -1.25 -8.29
N ALA A 49 -9.08 -0.75 -7.10
CA ALA A 49 -8.39 0.50 -6.89
C ALA A 49 -6.89 0.23 -6.74
N ILE A 50 -6.10 0.78 -7.66
CA ILE A 50 -4.65 0.59 -7.70
C ILE A 50 -3.97 1.82 -7.11
N GLY A 51 -3.03 1.60 -6.21
CA GLY A 51 -2.17 2.65 -5.67
C GLY A 51 -1.25 3.20 -6.77
N ASN A 52 -1.11 4.52 -6.85
CA ASN A 52 -0.16 5.18 -7.76
C ASN A 52 1.31 5.06 -7.30
N PHE A 53 1.62 4.03 -6.53
CA PHE A 53 2.91 3.77 -5.89
C PHE A 53 3.16 2.26 -5.90
N GLY A 54 4.44 1.86 -5.85
CA GLY A 54 4.82 0.45 -5.91
C GLY A 54 4.59 -0.22 -7.28
N ILE A 55 4.13 0.54 -8.29
CA ILE A 55 3.95 0.10 -9.67
C ILE A 55 4.97 0.79 -10.60
N PRO A 56 5.43 0.13 -11.68
CA PRO A 56 6.25 0.79 -12.69
C PRO A 56 5.45 1.88 -13.43
N GLN A 57 6.15 2.85 -14.02
CA GLN A 57 5.53 3.93 -14.81
C GLN A 57 5.04 3.48 -16.20
N TYR A 58 5.25 2.22 -16.54
CA TYR A 58 4.78 1.60 -17.78
C TYR A 58 3.74 0.54 -17.43
N GLY A 59 2.81 0.30 -18.36
CA GLY A 59 1.78 -0.73 -18.19
C GLY A 59 2.38 -2.14 -18.12
N GLY A 60 1.73 -3.01 -17.38
CA GLY A 60 2.11 -4.41 -17.25
C GLY A 60 1.14 -5.21 -16.40
N SER A 61 1.35 -6.52 -16.34
CA SER A 61 0.52 -7.44 -15.54
C SER A 61 1.41 -8.33 -14.68
N MET A 62 0.98 -8.60 -13.46
CA MET A 62 1.66 -9.53 -12.54
C MET A 62 0.68 -10.65 -12.16
N ALA A 63 1.10 -11.89 -12.35
CA ALA A 63 0.37 -13.07 -11.88
C ALA A 63 1.03 -13.59 -10.60
N GLY A 64 0.21 -14.03 -9.64
CA GLY A 64 0.68 -14.42 -8.31
C GLY A 64 -0.34 -15.30 -7.59
N VAL A 65 0.05 -15.82 -6.44
CA VAL A 65 -0.81 -16.60 -5.54
C VAL A 65 -1.29 -15.71 -4.40
N VAL A 66 -2.55 -15.84 -4.01
CA VAL A 66 -3.12 -15.08 -2.90
C VAL A 66 -3.00 -15.87 -1.61
N VAL A 67 -2.50 -15.24 -0.55
CA VAL A 67 -2.42 -15.81 0.80
C VAL A 67 -3.14 -14.88 1.77
N TYR A 68 -4.03 -15.45 2.58
CA TYR A 68 -4.65 -14.77 3.71
C TYR A 68 -3.94 -15.19 4.99
N PRO A 69 -3.29 -14.27 5.72
CA PRO A 69 -2.49 -14.63 6.89
C PRO A 69 -3.39 -14.99 8.08
N GLU A 70 -2.97 -15.95 8.89
CA GLU A 70 -3.70 -16.35 10.11
C GLU A 70 -3.65 -15.26 11.19
N GLU A 71 -2.50 -14.57 11.30
CA GLU A 71 -2.27 -13.47 12.22
C GLU A 71 -2.02 -12.15 11.46
N ASN A 72 -2.25 -11.01 12.12
CA ASN A 72 -2.04 -9.68 11.54
C ASN A 72 -2.79 -9.47 10.20
N GLN A 73 -4.05 -9.94 10.10
CA GLN A 73 -4.92 -9.83 8.92
C GLN A 73 -5.12 -8.39 8.44
N LYS A 74 -5.00 -7.41 9.33
CA LYS A 74 -5.12 -5.97 9.04
C LYS A 74 -3.78 -5.32 8.64
N ALA A 75 -2.69 -6.08 8.73
CA ALA A 75 -1.33 -5.66 8.44
C ALA A 75 -0.88 -4.36 9.16
N CYS A 76 -1.45 -4.07 10.34
CA CYS A 76 -1.08 -2.89 11.14
C CYS A 76 0.30 -3.06 11.81
N LYS A 77 0.75 -4.30 12.03
CA LYS A 77 2.06 -4.64 12.64
C LYS A 77 3.02 -5.24 11.62
N SER A 78 4.32 -5.36 11.92
CA SER A 78 5.24 -6.03 10.99
C SER A 78 4.88 -7.51 10.88
N PHE A 79 4.96 -8.11 9.70
CA PHE A 79 4.77 -9.56 9.56
C PHE A 79 5.93 -10.35 10.18
N ASP A 80 7.11 -9.73 10.30
CA ASP A 80 8.28 -10.32 10.96
C ASP A 80 8.02 -10.59 12.46
N ASP A 81 7.20 -9.76 13.12
CA ASP A 81 6.84 -9.90 14.54
C ASP A 81 6.06 -11.20 14.80
N PHE A 82 5.45 -11.76 13.76
CA PHE A 82 4.65 -13.00 13.78
C PHE A 82 5.38 -14.17 13.10
N GLY A 83 6.64 -13.98 12.66
CA GLY A 83 7.39 -15.00 11.93
C GLY A 83 6.83 -15.32 10.53
N ILE A 84 6.00 -14.45 9.96
CA ILE A 84 5.36 -14.68 8.66
C ILE A 84 6.28 -14.18 7.54
N SER A 85 6.87 -15.12 6.76
CA SER A 85 7.67 -14.79 5.59
C SER A 85 6.83 -14.73 4.32
N LEU A 86 6.72 -13.53 3.73
CA LEU A 86 6.05 -13.29 2.45
C LEU A 86 6.95 -13.52 1.22
N LYS A 87 8.21 -13.94 1.45
CA LYS A 87 9.16 -14.20 0.36
C LYS A 87 8.78 -15.49 -0.37
N SER A 88 8.47 -15.35 -1.65
CA SER A 88 8.21 -16.48 -2.55
C SER A 88 9.51 -17.24 -2.84
N LYS A 89 9.42 -18.54 -3.08
CA LYS A 89 10.57 -19.37 -3.43
C LYS A 89 11.06 -19.02 -4.85
N PRO A 90 12.37 -19.09 -5.14
CA PRO A 90 12.84 -18.93 -6.51
C PRO A 90 12.14 -19.93 -7.45
N GLY A 91 11.57 -19.42 -8.54
CA GLY A 91 10.81 -20.22 -9.50
C GLY A 91 9.32 -20.43 -9.16
N SER A 92 8.83 -19.94 -8.01
CA SER A 92 7.39 -19.90 -7.73
C SER A 92 6.77 -18.57 -8.15
N LEU A 93 5.44 -18.55 -8.25
CA LEU A 93 4.70 -17.31 -8.42
C LEU A 93 4.90 -16.38 -7.21
N PRO A 94 4.92 -15.05 -7.41
CA PRO A 94 4.94 -14.08 -6.32
C PRO A 94 3.69 -14.21 -5.45
N THR A 95 3.82 -13.83 -4.19
CA THR A 95 2.74 -13.94 -3.19
C THR A 95 2.05 -12.60 -3.00
N PHE A 96 0.75 -12.55 -3.29
CA PHE A 96 -0.14 -11.46 -2.95
C PHE A 96 -0.74 -11.72 -1.56
N VAL A 97 -0.65 -10.76 -0.66
CA VAL A 97 -1.23 -10.88 0.68
C VAL A 97 -2.61 -10.21 0.67
N LEU A 98 -3.64 -10.98 1.00
CA LEU A 98 -4.96 -10.46 1.22
C LEU A 98 -5.04 -9.93 2.65
N VAL A 99 -5.44 -8.67 2.80
CA VAL A 99 -5.54 -7.99 4.09
C VAL A 99 -6.91 -7.35 4.26
N ASP A 100 -7.38 -7.32 5.50
CA ASP A 100 -8.64 -6.72 5.87
C ASP A 100 -8.51 -5.21 6.05
N ARG A 101 -9.56 -4.50 5.65
CA ARG A 101 -9.64 -3.06 5.86
C ARG A 101 -9.92 -2.73 7.33
N GLY A 102 -9.11 -1.82 7.88
CA GLY A 102 -9.41 -1.07 9.10
C GLY A 102 -8.87 -1.70 10.38
N GLY A 103 -8.66 -0.86 11.39
CA GLY A 103 -8.13 -1.22 12.70
C GLY A 103 -7.67 0.03 13.43
N LEU A 104 -7.99 0.16 14.72
CA LEU A 104 -7.61 1.33 15.53
C LEU A 104 -6.08 1.53 15.60
N GLU A 105 -5.31 0.46 15.41
CA GLU A 105 -3.85 0.43 15.54
C GLU A 105 -3.10 0.68 14.22
N CYS A 106 -3.82 0.82 13.10
CA CYS A 106 -3.20 1.06 11.79
C CYS A 106 -2.80 2.53 11.65
N THR A 107 -1.52 2.83 11.87
CA THR A 107 -0.96 4.16 11.57
C THR A 107 -0.97 4.38 10.05
N ALA A 108 -1.35 5.58 9.60
CA ALA A 108 -1.58 5.95 8.18
C ALA A 108 -0.34 5.83 7.25
N SER A 109 0.78 5.34 7.76
CA SER A 109 2.08 5.27 7.08
C SER A 109 2.25 4.04 6.18
N ARG A 110 1.32 3.07 6.24
CA ARG A 110 1.42 1.80 5.49
C ARG A 110 0.43 1.80 4.34
N CYS A 111 0.90 2.14 3.15
CA CYS A 111 0.10 2.16 1.94
C CYS A 111 0.20 0.81 1.20
N PHE A 112 -0.94 0.17 0.92
CA PHE A 112 -1.02 -1.08 0.16
C PHE A 112 -1.14 -0.80 -1.34
N CYS A 113 -0.57 -1.65 -2.21
CA CYS A 113 -0.52 -1.37 -3.66
C CYS A 113 -1.87 -1.52 -4.39
N CYS A 114 -2.83 -2.30 -3.89
CA CYS A 114 -4.08 -2.59 -4.59
C CYS A 114 -5.20 -2.95 -3.60
N ALA A 115 -6.45 -2.60 -3.92
CA ALA A 115 -7.65 -2.93 -3.13
C ALA A 115 -8.87 -3.18 -4.02
N CYS A 116 -9.57 -4.30 -3.87
CA CYS A 116 -10.80 -4.58 -4.63
C CYS A 116 -11.90 -3.55 -4.34
N CYS A 117 -12.56 -3.07 -5.40
CA CYS A 117 -13.79 -2.29 -5.29
C CYS A 117 -14.99 -3.24 -5.33
N GLY A 118 -15.78 -3.25 -4.24
CA GLY A 118 -17.07 -3.97 -4.17
C GLY A 118 -18.22 -3.18 -4.77
#